data_AF-A0A4P9XM57-F1
#
_entry.id   AF-A0A4P9XM57-F1
#
_cell.length_a   1.000
_cell.length_b   1.000
_cell.length_c   1.000
_cell.angle_alpha   90.00
_cell.angle_beta   90.00
_cell.angle_gamma   90.00
#
_symmetry.space_group_name_H-M   'P 1'
#
loop_
_entity.id
_entity.type
_entity.pdbx_description
1 polymer ?
#
loop_
_entity_poly.entity_id
_entity_poly.type
_entity_poly.pdbx_seq_one_letter_code
_entity_poly.pdbx_strand_id
1 'polypeptide(L)'
;MPAELQPVQAANVARKVLRAAVVTALRETHCVLIAASPAIDTPASLPYTPTADYWQQAISALNQHVWPALQQIQRELPAPSLEQEKLNEVARAALEVAFKETLLQCLHEQRAFAELYACVDLIAMASEQAWMEAWVPLVFLEELLDMSTVASCQRWFQYLESRAGRLIAGMPPRGGKSQALLRICNELLRKLAKTDGSEFLGRVMIFLANAFPLSDPSGVNQAGHFSTTNTTDYDDTVEMTDEAPSKLPWVDGVDSDVEFYRVFWSLQRYFNQPTLLFLEDGFAAFRKAVEVVLGSLEKIARQEASQLRDTRSGRRSERKRKHDTLATAVAE
;
A
#
# COMPACT_ATOMS: atom_id res chain seq x y z
N MET A 1 40.24 -11.30 -43.46
CA MET A 1 39.86 -10.20 -42.55
C MET A 1 38.54 -10.58 -41.90
N PRO A 2 38.43 -10.68 -40.56
CA PRO A 2 37.14 -10.94 -39.95
C PRO A 2 36.25 -9.73 -40.23
N ALA A 3 35.08 -9.99 -40.83
CA ALA A 3 34.09 -8.97 -41.12
C ALA A 3 33.68 -8.31 -39.80
N GLU A 4 33.95 -7.01 -39.64
CA GLU A 4 33.43 -6.22 -38.53
C GLU A 4 31.91 -6.36 -38.53
N LEU A 5 31.38 -7.06 -37.53
CA LEU A 5 29.95 -7.10 -37.26
C LEU A 5 29.49 -5.64 -37.10
N GLN A 6 28.50 -5.24 -37.89
CA GLN A 6 27.89 -3.92 -37.75
C GLN A 6 27.46 -3.74 -36.27
N PRO A 7 27.63 -2.55 -35.66
CA PRO A 7 27.40 -2.33 -34.22
C PRO A 7 26.04 -2.86 -33.73
N VAL A 8 25.01 -2.76 -34.56
CA VAL A 8 23.65 -3.26 -34.30
C VAL A 8 23.59 -4.79 -34.24
N GLN A 9 24.32 -5.48 -35.11
CA GLN A 9 24.38 -6.95 -35.12
C GLN A 9 25.11 -7.47 -33.89
N ALA A 10 26.22 -6.84 -33.48
CA ALA A 10 26.94 -7.19 -32.26
C ALA A 10 26.06 -7.01 -31.01
N ALA A 11 25.31 -5.89 -30.91
CA ALA A 11 24.38 -5.65 -29.81
C ALA A 11 23.25 -6.69 -29.74
N ASN A 12 22.71 -7.11 -30.90
CA ASN A 12 21.67 -8.15 -30.96
C ASN A 12 22.19 -9.53 -30.56
N VAL A 13 23.43 -9.88 -30.92
CA VAL A 13 24.07 -11.13 -30.50
C VAL A 13 24.31 -11.12 -28.99
N ALA A 14 24.87 -10.03 -28.45
CA ALA A 14 25.09 -9.84 -27.02
C ALA A 14 23.80 -10.00 -26.21
N ARG A 15 22.71 -9.36 -26.65
CA ARG A 15 21.39 -9.47 -26.03
C ARG A 15 20.87 -10.91 -26.01
N LYS A 16 21.01 -11.65 -27.11
CA LYS A 16 20.58 -13.07 -27.19
C LYS A 16 21.38 -13.96 -26.24
N VAL A 17 22.68 -13.76 -26.16
CA VAL A 17 23.56 -14.53 -25.26
C VAL A 17 23.21 -14.26 -23.79
N LEU A 18 23.07 -12.99 -23.40
CA LEU A 18 22.67 -12.64 -22.03
C LEU A 18 21.29 -13.18 -21.67
N ARG A 19 20.31 -13.05 -22.57
CA ARG A 19 18.97 -13.58 -22.33
C ARG A 19 18.99 -15.09 -22.15
N ALA A 20 19.74 -15.84 -22.97
CA ALA A 20 19.88 -17.28 -22.80
C ALA A 20 20.52 -17.66 -21.45
N ALA A 21 21.55 -16.90 -21.02
CA ALA A 21 22.18 -17.09 -19.72
C ALA A 21 21.23 -16.78 -18.55
N VAL A 22 20.48 -15.67 -18.63
CA VAL A 22 19.47 -15.26 -17.63
C VAL A 22 18.37 -16.31 -17.51
N VAL A 23 17.87 -16.83 -18.63
CA VAL A 23 16.84 -17.89 -18.62
C VAL A 23 17.35 -19.18 -17.97
N THR A 24 18.61 -19.55 -18.21
CA THR A 24 19.22 -20.72 -17.57
C THR A 24 19.35 -20.53 -16.05
N ALA A 25 19.89 -19.38 -15.62
CA ALA A 25 19.99 -19.04 -14.20
C ALA A 25 18.61 -18.95 -13.52
N LEU A 26 17.60 -18.43 -14.22
CA LEU A 26 16.22 -18.37 -13.75
C LEU A 26 15.64 -19.77 -13.52
N ARG A 27 15.82 -20.70 -14.46
CA ARG A 27 15.32 -22.07 -14.31
C ARG A 27 15.92 -22.76 -13.09
N GLU A 28 17.23 -22.66 -12.90
CA GLU A 28 17.91 -23.24 -11.74
C GLU A 28 17.38 -22.63 -10.44
N THR A 29 17.34 -21.30 -10.36
CA THR A 29 16.88 -20.57 -9.17
C THR A 29 15.41 -20.85 -8.85
N HIS A 30 14.57 -20.97 -9.88
CA HIS A 30 13.17 -21.32 -9.75
C HIS A 30 12.98 -22.74 -9.20
N CYS A 31 13.77 -23.72 -9.68
CA CYS A 31 13.75 -25.08 -9.15
C CYS A 31 14.10 -25.10 -7.65
N VAL A 32 15.11 -24.34 -7.24
CA VAL A 32 15.50 -24.21 -5.82
C VAL A 32 14.37 -23.57 -5.00
N LEU A 33 13.74 -22.51 -5.54
CA LEU A 33 12.65 -21.82 -4.87
C LEU A 33 11.45 -22.74 -4.62
N ILE A 34 11.02 -23.49 -5.64
CA ILE A 34 9.94 -24.46 -5.52
C ILE A 34 10.30 -25.58 -4.54
N ALA A 35 11.55 -26.09 -4.59
CA ALA A 35 11.99 -27.14 -3.68
C ALA A 35 11.95 -26.67 -2.21
N ALA A 36 12.30 -25.41 -1.95
CA ALA A 36 12.26 -24.83 -0.62
C ALA A 36 10.84 -24.43 -0.17
N SER A 37 9.96 -24.09 -1.10
CA SER A 37 8.56 -23.76 -0.81
C SER A 37 7.61 -24.28 -1.90
N PRO A 38 7.16 -25.55 -1.79
CA PRO A 38 6.27 -26.16 -2.79
C PRO A 38 4.89 -25.47 -2.88
N ALA A 39 4.50 -24.76 -1.82
CA ALA A 39 3.21 -24.09 -1.72
C ALA A 39 3.25 -22.62 -2.16
N ILE A 40 4.38 -22.10 -2.65
CA ILE A 40 4.59 -20.65 -2.90
C ILE A 40 3.56 -20.02 -3.86
N ASP A 41 3.01 -20.79 -4.79
CA ASP A 41 1.98 -20.32 -5.72
C ASP A 41 0.55 -20.44 -5.17
N THR A 42 0.38 -21.09 -4.02
CA THR A 42 -0.92 -21.24 -3.37
C THR A 42 -1.29 -19.95 -2.63
N PRO A 43 -2.56 -19.48 -2.72
CA PRO A 43 -3.01 -18.26 -2.03
C PRO A 43 -2.86 -18.30 -0.51
N ALA A 44 -2.79 -19.51 0.06
CA ALA A 44 -2.71 -19.75 1.50
C ALA A 44 -1.27 -19.81 2.04
N SER A 45 -0.25 -19.75 1.18
CA SER A 45 1.13 -19.67 1.65
C SER A 45 1.42 -18.25 2.16
N LEU A 46 1.62 -18.14 3.48
CA LEU A 46 2.30 -16.98 4.07
C LEU A 46 3.66 -16.81 3.40
N PRO A 47 4.20 -15.58 3.27
CA PRO A 47 5.29 -15.35 2.34
C PRO A 47 6.53 -16.13 2.76
N TYR A 48 6.92 -17.09 1.91
CA TYR A 48 8.16 -17.83 2.09
C TYR A 48 9.31 -16.85 2.11
N THR A 49 9.96 -16.68 3.25
CA THR A 49 11.18 -15.88 3.34
C THR A 49 12.35 -16.75 2.93
N PRO A 50 13.10 -16.40 1.85
CA PRO A 50 14.13 -17.30 1.35
C PRO A 50 15.28 -17.47 2.33
N THR A 51 15.74 -18.71 2.46
CA THR A 51 16.87 -19.07 3.33
C THR A 51 18.19 -18.51 2.80
N ALA A 52 19.21 -18.44 3.66
CA ALA A 52 20.56 -18.05 3.24
C ALA A 52 21.11 -18.96 2.12
N ASP A 53 20.79 -20.26 2.18
CA ASP A 53 21.17 -21.26 1.19
C ASP A 53 20.55 -20.97 -0.19
N TYR A 54 19.26 -20.61 -0.24
CA TYR A 54 18.61 -20.19 -1.49
C TYR A 54 19.37 -19.05 -2.16
N TRP A 55 19.74 -18.01 -1.40
CA TRP A 55 20.46 -16.86 -1.96
C TRP A 55 21.87 -17.24 -2.46
N GLN A 56 22.56 -18.13 -1.76
CA GLN A 56 23.85 -18.64 -2.21
C GLN A 56 23.72 -19.39 -3.54
N GLN A 57 22.68 -20.20 -3.70
CA GLN A 57 22.41 -20.91 -4.95
C GLN A 57 22.02 -19.97 -6.09
N ALA A 58 21.20 -18.94 -5.82
CA ALA A 58 20.85 -17.92 -6.81
C ALA A 58 22.09 -17.15 -7.31
N ILE A 59 22.97 -16.74 -6.39
CA ILE A 59 24.25 -16.10 -6.74
C ILE A 59 25.16 -17.06 -7.51
N SER A 60 25.20 -18.34 -7.13
CA SER A 60 25.96 -19.36 -7.87
C SER A 60 25.47 -19.51 -9.31
N ALA A 61 24.15 -19.54 -9.53
CA ALA A 61 23.55 -19.61 -10.86
C ALA A 61 23.93 -18.38 -11.72
N LEU A 62 23.90 -17.17 -11.13
CA LEU A 62 24.36 -15.95 -11.80
C LEU A 62 25.84 -16.04 -12.19
N ASN A 63 26.71 -16.46 -11.27
CA ASN A 63 28.15 -16.56 -11.52
C ASN A 63 28.50 -17.67 -12.52
N GLN A 64 27.69 -18.73 -12.60
CA GLN A 64 27.91 -19.83 -13.52
C GLN A 64 27.47 -19.50 -14.95
N HIS A 65 26.34 -18.79 -15.12
CA HIS A 65 25.73 -18.60 -16.43
C HIS A 65 25.83 -17.15 -16.94
N VAL A 66 25.48 -16.17 -16.10
CA VAL A 66 25.37 -14.75 -16.51
C VAL A 66 26.74 -14.07 -16.53
N TRP A 67 27.58 -14.33 -15.53
CA TRP A 67 28.90 -13.71 -15.45
C TRP A 67 29.80 -14.03 -16.66
N PRO A 68 29.93 -15.29 -17.13
CA PRO A 68 30.73 -15.58 -18.33
C PRO A 68 30.17 -14.90 -19.59
N ALA A 69 28.85 -14.80 -19.71
CA ALA A 69 28.20 -14.10 -20.82
C ALA A 69 28.52 -12.59 -20.83
N LEU A 70 28.52 -11.95 -19.66
CA LEU A 70 28.94 -10.55 -19.50
C LEU A 70 30.41 -10.35 -19.89
N GLN A 71 31.29 -11.24 -19.43
CA GLN A 71 32.71 -11.19 -19.78
C GLN A 71 32.96 -11.39 -21.27
N GLN A 72 32.19 -12.27 -21.92
CA GLN A 72 32.27 -12.48 -23.36
C GLN A 72 31.92 -11.20 -24.12
N ILE A 73 30.84 -10.51 -23.74
CA ILE A 73 30.40 -9.26 -24.37
C ILE A 73 31.46 -8.17 -24.20
N GLN A 74 32.03 -8.03 -23.01
CA GLN A 74 33.12 -7.08 -22.77
C GLN A 74 34.36 -7.35 -23.64
N ARG A 75 34.60 -8.60 -24.04
CA ARG A 75 35.73 -8.95 -24.92
C ARG A 75 35.43 -8.76 -26.41
N GLU A 76 34.18 -8.94 -26.81
CA GLU A 76 33.76 -8.91 -28.22
C GLU A 76 33.43 -7.51 -28.74
N LEU A 77 33.19 -6.53 -27.87
CA LEU A 77 32.99 -5.15 -28.31
C LEU A 77 34.31 -4.54 -28.85
N PRO A 78 34.34 -4.07 -30.11
CA PRO A 78 35.53 -3.45 -30.69
C PRO A 78 35.75 -2.08 -30.02
N ALA A 79 36.91 -1.86 -29.42
CA ALA A 79 37.31 -0.53 -28.97
C ALA A 79 38.77 -0.23 -29.33
N PRO A 80 39.02 0.55 -30.38
CA PRO A 80 40.20 1.39 -30.42
C PRO A 80 39.96 2.56 -29.44
N SER A 81 40.67 2.58 -28.31
CA SER A 81 40.88 3.76 -27.44
C SER A 81 39.70 4.45 -26.73
N LEU A 82 38.52 3.82 -26.55
CA LEU A 82 37.42 4.37 -25.72
C LEU A 82 37.33 3.68 -24.35
N GLU A 83 37.26 4.51 -23.30
CA GLU A 83 37.32 4.23 -21.87
C GLU A 83 36.51 2.99 -21.42
N GLN A 84 37.16 2.05 -20.72
CA GLN A 84 36.56 0.80 -20.18
C GLN A 84 35.25 1.03 -19.39
N GLU A 85 35.06 2.21 -18.83
CA GLU A 85 33.86 2.60 -18.09
C GLU A 85 32.60 2.61 -18.96
N LYS A 86 32.66 3.16 -20.18
CA LYS A 86 31.53 3.17 -21.13
C LYS A 86 31.16 1.76 -21.59
N LEU A 87 32.14 0.88 -21.73
CA LEU A 87 31.91 -0.52 -22.08
C LEU A 87 31.16 -1.25 -20.97
N ASN A 88 31.51 -0.98 -19.70
CA ASN A 88 30.80 -1.52 -18.56
C ASN A 88 29.36 -1.01 -18.50
N GLU A 89 29.11 0.28 -18.76
CA GLU A 89 27.75 0.82 -18.85
C GLU A 89 26.89 0.11 -19.91
N VAL A 90 27.44 -0.13 -21.10
CA VAL A 90 26.73 -0.86 -22.16
C VAL A 90 26.42 -2.31 -21.74
N ALA A 91 27.36 -3.00 -21.10
CA ALA A 91 27.14 -4.36 -20.61
C ALA A 91 26.07 -4.40 -19.51
N ARG A 92 26.08 -3.45 -18.58
CA ARG A 92 25.05 -3.29 -17.54
C ARG A 92 23.68 -3.06 -18.18
N ALA A 93 23.57 -2.09 -19.09
CA ALA A 93 22.32 -1.79 -19.79
C ALA A 93 21.77 -3.01 -20.57
N ALA A 94 22.65 -3.76 -21.24
CA ALA A 94 22.26 -4.98 -21.95
C ALA A 94 21.73 -6.06 -21.01
N LEU A 95 22.30 -6.18 -19.81
CA LEU A 95 21.83 -7.10 -18.78
C LEU A 95 20.45 -6.70 -18.25
N GLU A 96 20.22 -5.40 -17.98
CA GLU A 96 18.92 -4.92 -17.53
C GLU A 96 17.84 -5.24 -18.58
N VAL A 97 18.15 -5.01 -19.86
CA VAL A 97 17.25 -5.35 -20.98
C VAL A 97 16.98 -6.85 -21.02
N ALA A 98 18.00 -7.71 -20.86
CA ALA A 98 17.84 -9.16 -20.87
C ALA A 98 16.94 -9.66 -19.73
N PHE A 99 17.11 -9.13 -18.51
CA PHE A 99 16.20 -9.43 -17.40
C PHE A 99 14.78 -8.92 -17.66
N LYS A 100 14.63 -7.69 -18.16
CA LYS A 100 13.32 -7.10 -18.46
C LYS A 100 12.57 -7.92 -19.51
N GLU A 101 13.23 -8.31 -20.59
CA GLU A 101 12.63 -9.19 -21.60
C GLU A 101 12.21 -10.54 -21.04
N THR A 102 13.03 -11.12 -20.18
CA THR A 102 12.74 -12.43 -19.57
C THR A 102 11.53 -12.33 -18.65
N LEU A 103 11.49 -11.29 -17.82
CA LEU A 103 10.37 -11.03 -16.91
C LEU A 103 9.06 -10.75 -17.67
N LEU A 104 9.10 -9.91 -18.71
CA LEU A 104 7.93 -9.63 -19.55
C LEU A 104 7.46 -10.86 -20.32
N GLN A 105 8.39 -11.72 -20.77
CA GLN A 105 8.04 -13.00 -21.38
C GLN A 105 7.32 -13.92 -20.38
N CYS A 106 7.85 -14.06 -19.15
CA CYS A 106 7.19 -14.83 -18.10
C CYS A 106 5.78 -14.30 -17.80
N LEU A 107 5.61 -12.97 -17.79
CA LEU A 107 4.30 -12.34 -17.59
C LEU A 107 3.34 -12.62 -18.75
N HIS A 108 3.82 -12.50 -19.99
CA HIS A 108 3.03 -12.79 -21.20
C HIS A 108 2.57 -14.25 -21.26
N GLU A 109 3.46 -15.18 -20.88
CA GLU A 109 3.19 -16.61 -20.83
C GLU A 109 2.38 -17.03 -19.59
N GLN A 110 1.98 -16.08 -18.73
CA GLN A 110 1.24 -16.33 -17.49
C GLN A 110 1.91 -17.38 -16.60
N ARG A 111 3.23 -17.30 -16.50
CA ARG A 111 4.03 -18.19 -15.64
C ARG A 111 3.63 -18.02 -14.17
N ALA A 112 3.95 -19.05 -13.40
CA ALA A 112 3.70 -19.08 -11.97
C ALA A 112 4.40 -17.91 -11.25
N PHE A 113 3.84 -17.47 -10.12
CA PHE A 113 4.44 -16.39 -9.35
C PHE A 113 5.81 -16.78 -8.80
N ALA A 114 6.03 -18.07 -8.49
CA ALA A 114 7.35 -18.59 -8.13
C ALA A 114 8.44 -18.20 -9.14
N GLU A 115 8.18 -18.36 -10.44
CA GLU A 115 9.14 -18.05 -11.50
C GLU A 115 9.36 -16.54 -11.61
N LEU A 116 8.29 -15.76 -11.48
CA LEU A 116 8.37 -14.29 -11.45
C LEU A 116 9.17 -13.78 -10.24
N TYR A 117 8.96 -14.36 -9.05
CA TYR A 117 9.72 -14.04 -7.84
C TYR A 117 11.18 -14.40 -7.99
N ALA A 118 11.50 -15.59 -8.51
CA ALA A 118 12.87 -16.00 -8.79
C ALA A 118 13.59 -15.04 -9.75
N CYS A 119 12.88 -14.50 -10.74
CA CYS A 119 13.44 -13.51 -11.66
C CYS A 119 13.79 -12.20 -10.95
N VAL A 120 12.88 -11.66 -10.13
CA VAL A 120 13.15 -10.43 -9.35
C VAL A 120 14.23 -10.67 -8.29
N ASP A 121 14.26 -11.85 -7.68
CA ASP A 121 15.30 -12.28 -6.73
C ASP A 121 16.69 -12.32 -7.42
N LEU A 122 16.78 -12.81 -8.67
CA LEU A 122 18.02 -12.75 -9.46
C LEU A 122 18.44 -11.33 -9.82
N ILE A 123 17.49 -10.46 -10.17
CA ILE A 123 17.78 -9.04 -10.43
C ILE A 123 18.33 -8.37 -9.17
N ALA A 124 17.75 -8.67 -8.00
CA ALA A 124 18.27 -8.20 -6.72
C ALA A 124 19.70 -8.69 -6.48
N MET A 125 20.00 -9.96 -6.73
CA MET A 125 21.36 -10.50 -6.58
C MET A 125 22.35 -9.85 -7.56
N ALA A 126 21.96 -9.65 -8.83
CA ALA A 126 22.80 -8.97 -9.81
C ALA A 126 23.10 -7.52 -9.40
N SER A 127 22.14 -6.83 -8.79
CA SER A 127 22.35 -5.47 -8.26
C SER A 127 23.29 -5.46 -7.04
N GLU A 128 23.23 -6.45 -6.16
CA GLU A 128 24.17 -6.60 -5.03
C GLU A 128 25.62 -6.87 -5.51
N GLN A 129 25.79 -7.54 -6.65
CA GLN A 129 27.10 -7.75 -7.30
C GLN A 129 27.59 -6.53 -8.09
N ALA A 130 26.88 -5.40 -8.04
CA ALA A 130 27.16 -4.18 -8.81
C ALA A 130 27.17 -4.38 -10.34
N TRP A 131 26.40 -5.37 -10.83
CA TRP A 131 26.18 -5.59 -12.27
C TRP A 131 25.06 -4.71 -12.81
N MET A 132 24.25 -4.10 -11.93
CA MET A 132 23.14 -3.20 -12.23
C MET A 132 23.02 -2.18 -11.11
N GLU A 133 22.27 -1.09 -11.33
CA GLU A 133 22.02 -0.10 -10.30
C GLU A 133 21.16 -0.66 -9.16
N ALA A 134 21.44 -0.23 -7.92
CA ALA A 134 20.85 -0.82 -6.72
C ALA A 134 19.31 -0.63 -6.60
N TRP A 135 18.72 0.31 -7.35
CA TRP A 135 17.28 0.58 -7.37
C TRP A 135 16.53 -0.17 -8.48
N VAL A 136 17.22 -0.81 -9.42
CA VAL A 136 16.59 -1.49 -10.57
C VAL A 136 15.60 -2.57 -10.16
N PRO A 137 15.85 -3.41 -9.14
CA PRO A 137 14.85 -4.40 -8.70
C PRO A 137 13.51 -3.74 -8.31
N LEU A 138 13.55 -2.57 -7.66
CA LEU A 138 12.36 -1.81 -7.27
C LEU A 138 11.68 -1.16 -8.47
N VAL A 139 12.45 -0.66 -9.46
CA VAL A 139 11.87 -0.12 -10.70
C VAL A 139 11.13 -1.22 -11.47
N PHE A 140 11.68 -2.44 -11.52
CA PHE A 140 10.99 -3.54 -12.20
C PHE A 140 9.73 -3.95 -11.44
N LEU A 141 9.77 -3.93 -10.11
CA LEU A 141 8.58 -4.19 -9.29
C LEU A 141 7.50 -3.12 -9.47
N GLU A 142 7.89 -1.85 -9.60
CA GLU A 142 7.00 -0.74 -9.96
C GLU A 142 6.29 -1.01 -11.29
N GLU A 143 7.04 -1.32 -12.35
CA GLU A 143 6.48 -1.67 -13.66
C GLU A 143 5.54 -2.89 -13.61
N LEU A 144 5.88 -3.91 -12.81
CA LEU A 144 5.04 -5.10 -12.63
C LEU A 144 3.71 -4.77 -11.95
N LEU A 145 3.73 -3.91 -10.92
CA LEU A 145 2.53 -3.49 -10.20
C LEU A 145 1.61 -2.62 -11.05
N ASP A 146 2.18 -1.77 -11.91
CA ASP A 146 1.41 -0.96 -12.85
C ASP A 146 0.58 -1.82 -13.80
N MET A 147 1.18 -2.91 -14.30
CA MET A 147 0.56 -3.84 -15.26
C MET A 147 -0.32 -4.93 -14.59
N SER A 148 -0.41 -4.93 -13.26
CA SER A 148 -1.09 -5.98 -12.49
C SER A 148 -2.51 -5.60 -12.06
N THR A 149 -3.36 -6.62 -11.90
CA THR A 149 -4.67 -6.47 -11.23
C THR A 149 -4.51 -6.23 -9.73
N VAL A 150 -5.56 -5.76 -9.04
CA VAL A 150 -5.55 -5.56 -7.58
C VAL A 150 -5.22 -6.85 -6.82
N ALA A 151 -5.74 -8.00 -7.27
CA ALA A 151 -5.45 -9.30 -6.66
C ALA A 151 -3.97 -9.70 -6.81
N SER A 152 -3.37 -9.42 -7.97
CA SER A 152 -1.93 -9.66 -8.19
C SER A 152 -1.06 -8.68 -7.38
N CYS A 153 -1.51 -7.43 -7.19
CA CYS A 153 -0.81 -6.45 -6.37
C CYS A 153 -0.65 -6.92 -4.91
N GLN A 154 -1.62 -7.64 -4.35
CA GLN A 154 -1.51 -8.23 -3.01
C GLN A 154 -0.36 -9.25 -2.91
N ARG A 155 -0.22 -10.10 -3.94
CA ARG A 155 0.87 -11.10 -4.01
C ARG A 155 2.24 -10.44 -4.17
N TRP A 156 2.33 -9.45 -5.07
CA TRP A 156 3.54 -8.66 -5.25
C TRP A 156 3.93 -7.86 -4.00
N PHE A 157 2.96 -7.38 -3.25
CA PHE A 157 3.22 -6.70 -1.98
C PHE A 157 3.69 -7.67 -0.89
N GLN A 158 3.13 -8.88 -0.80
CA GLN A 158 3.65 -9.94 0.08
C GLN A 158 5.10 -10.32 -0.27
N TYR A 159 5.42 -10.38 -1.57
CA TYR A 159 6.80 -10.54 -2.04
C TYR A 159 7.68 -9.39 -1.55
N LEU A 160 7.26 -8.14 -1.73
CA LEU A 160 8.01 -6.96 -1.27
C LEU A 160 8.28 -6.99 0.24
N GLU A 161 7.26 -7.30 1.05
CA GLU A 161 7.40 -7.38 2.51
C GLU A 161 8.44 -8.44 2.92
N SER A 162 8.40 -9.62 2.31
CA SER A 162 9.32 -10.71 2.65
C SER A 162 10.76 -10.50 2.18
N ARG A 163 10.97 -9.69 1.12
CA ARG A 163 12.30 -9.36 0.58
C ARG A 163 12.80 -7.98 1.04
N ALA A 164 12.01 -7.25 1.82
CA ALA A 164 12.33 -5.89 2.27
C ALA A 164 13.75 -5.82 2.86
N GLY A 165 14.11 -6.75 3.74
CA GLY A 165 15.42 -6.78 4.39
C GLY A 165 16.63 -6.74 3.44
N ARG A 166 16.47 -7.15 2.17
CA ARG A 166 17.49 -7.02 1.10
C ARG A 166 17.20 -5.87 0.14
N LEU A 167 15.97 -5.79 -0.38
CA LEU A 167 15.60 -4.80 -1.40
C LEU A 167 15.78 -3.37 -0.90
N ILE A 168 15.41 -3.11 0.35
CA ILE A 168 15.51 -1.78 0.99
C ILE A 168 16.75 -1.64 1.88
N ALA A 169 17.66 -2.63 1.90
CA ALA A 169 18.91 -2.53 2.63
C ALA A 169 19.76 -1.35 2.14
N GLY A 170 20.30 -0.56 3.08
CA GLY A 170 21.14 0.61 2.76
C GLY A 170 20.41 1.68 1.96
N MET A 171 19.08 1.78 2.08
CA MET A 171 18.29 2.79 1.39
C MET A 171 18.78 4.20 1.75
N PRO A 172 19.13 5.03 0.75
CA PRO A 172 19.48 6.42 1.02
C PRO A 172 18.24 7.23 1.40
N PRO A 173 18.37 8.27 2.24
CA PRO A 173 17.24 9.12 2.64
C PRO A 173 16.53 9.79 1.46
N ARG A 174 17.25 10.03 0.34
CA ARG A 174 16.67 10.68 -0.83
C ARG A 174 17.22 10.06 -2.12
N GLY A 175 16.32 9.76 -3.06
CA GLY A 175 16.65 9.23 -4.39
C GLY A 175 16.90 7.72 -4.40
N GLY A 176 17.07 7.14 -5.60
CA GLY A 176 17.34 5.71 -5.78
C GLY A 176 16.23 4.83 -5.18
N LYS A 177 16.60 3.97 -4.21
CA LYS A 177 15.69 2.99 -3.59
C LYS A 177 14.49 3.63 -2.89
N SER A 178 14.70 4.74 -2.16
CA SER A 178 13.61 5.42 -1.43
C SER A 178 12.58 6.00 -2.39
N GLN A 179 13.03 6.61 -3.48
CA GLN A 179 12.13 7.16 -4.49
C GLN A 179 11.37 6.05 -5.25
N ALA A 180 12.02 4.95 -5.62
CA ALA A 180 11.35 3.82 -6.26
C ALA A 180 10.29 3.19 -5.35
N LEU A 181 10.62 3.03 -4.06
CA LEU A 181 9.67 2.52 -3.07
C LEU A 181 8.46 3.44 -2.88
N LEU A 182 8.68 4.75 -2.83
CA LEU A 182 7.58 5.72 -2.75
C LEU A 182 6.66 5.65 -3.97
N ARG A 183 7.20 5.45 -5.18
CA ARG A 183 6.37 5.29 -6.38
C ARG A 183 5.52 4.02 -6.31
N ILE A 184 6.12 2.89 -5.92
CA ILE A 184 5.39 1.63 -5.67
C ILE A 184 4.25 1.85 -4.67
N CYS A 185 4.55 2.40 -3.48
CA CYS A 185 3.56 2.57 -2.43
C CYS A 185 2.47 3.56 -2.85
N ASN A 186 2.81 4.71 -3.44
CA ASN A 186 1.82 5.69 -3.88
C ASN A 186 0.91 5.15 -4.98
N GLU A 187 1.43 4.32 -5.88
CA GLU A 187 0.61 3.64 -6.88
C GLU A 187 -0.37 2.66 -6.24
N LEU A 188 0.10 1.84 -5.31
CA LEU A 188 -0.76 0.94 -4.53
C LEU A 188 -1.83 1.72 -3.76
N LEU A 189 -1.48 2.81 -3.08
CA LEU A 189 -2.43 3.68 -2.39
C LEU A 189 -3.50 4.21 -3.35
N ARG A 190 -3.12 4.63 -4.56
CA ARG A 190 -4.06 5.13 -5.58
C ARG A 190 -4.99 4.02 -6.10
N LYS A 191 -4.45 2.83 -6.38
CA LYS A 191 -5.23 1.68 -6.84
C LYS A 191 -6.20 1.20 -5.75
N LEU A 192 -5.75 1.18 -4.49
CA LEU A 192 -6.52 0.66 -3.35
C LEU A 192 -7.53 1.64 -2.76
N ALA A 193 -7.31 2.96 -2.88
CA ALA A 193 -8.27 3.96 -2.42
C ALA A 193 -9.68 3.82 -3.04
N LYS A 194 -9.79 3.12 -4.17
CA LYS A 194 -11.05 2.85 -4.88
C LYS A 194 -11.63 1.46 -4.62
N THR A 195 -11.04 0.69 -3.71
CA THR A 195 -11.40 -0.73 -3.47
C THR A 195 -11.74 -0.95 -1.99
N ASP A 196 -12.67 -1.84 -1.68
CA ASP A 196 -13.15 -2.12 -0.30
C ASP A 196 -12.10 -2.82 0.62
N GLY A 197 -10.85 -2.95 0.17
CA GLY A 197 -9.77 -3.68 0.84
C GLY A 197 -9.02 -2.86 1.89
N SER A 198 -9.68 -2.47 2.98
CA SER A 198 -9.08 -1.66 4.06
C SER A 198 -7.88 -2.34 4.74
N GLU A 199 -7.89 -3.67 4.86
CA GLU A 199 -6.78 -4.45 5.42
C GLU A 199 -5.50 -4.30 4.57
N PHE A 200 -5.62 -4.42 3.25
CA PHE A 200 -4.47 -4.33 2.36
C PHE A 200 -3.90 -2.91 2.36
N LEU A 201 -4.76 -1.89 2.31
CA LEU A 201 -4.34 -0.49 2.45
C LEU A 201 -3.59 -0.25 3.76
N GLY A 202 -4.10 -0.80 4.87
CA GLY A 202 -3.45 -0.72 6.18
C GLY A 202 -2.05 -1.33 6.20
N ARG A 203 -1.87 -2.50 5.57
CA ARG A 203 -0.54 -3.14 5.44
C ARG A 203 0.44 -2.30 4.62
N VAL A 204 -0.01 -1.71 3.50
CA VAL A 204 0.81 -0.79 2.69
C VAL A 204 1.26 0.42 3.52
N MET A 205 0.34 1.01 4.29
CA MET A 205 0.64 2.17 5.14
C MET A 205 1.62 1.82 6.27
N ILE A 206 1.43 0.69 6.95
CA ILE A 206 2.33 0.21 8.01
C ILE A 206 3.73 -0.06 7.45
N PHE A 207 3.81 -0.70 6.28
CA PHE A 207 5.07 -0.96 5.61
C PHE A 207 5.80 0.34 5.25
N LEU A 208 5.09 1.32 4.70
CA LEU A 208 5.65 2.63 4.35
C LEU A 208 6.17 3.36 5.61
N ALA A 209 5.42 3.33 6.71
CA ALA A 209 5.84 3.94 7.98
C ALA A 209 7.09 3.28 8.59
N ASN A 210 7.27 1.97 8.39
CA ASN A 210 8.44 1.23 8.91
C ASN A 210 9.66 1.33 8.00
N ALA A 211 9.47 1.51 6.68
CA ALA A 211 10.56 1.56 5.71
C ALA A 211 11.33 2.89 5.75
N PHE A 212 10.66 3.98 6.14
CA PHE A 212 11.24 5.33 6.18
C PHE A 212 11.53 5.75 7.62
N PRO A 213 12.68 6.40 7.90
CA PRO A 213 12.91 7.05 9.18
C PRO A 213 11.83 8.09 9.46
N LEU A 214 11.45 8.28 10.73
CA LEU A 214 10.45 9.29 11.14
C LEU A 214 10.85 10.74 10.78
N SER A 215 12.15 10.98 10.55
CA SER A 215 12.68 12.27 10.12
C SER A 215 12.57 12.51 8.61
N ASP A 216 12.07 11.54 7.83
CA ASP A 216 11.99 11.66 6.38
C ASP A 216 10.91 12.67 5.97
N PRO A 217 11.21 13.63 5.08
CA PRO A 217 10.25 14.61 4.60
C PRO A 217 9.02 13.98 3.91
N SER A 218 9.12 12.77 3.35
CA SER A 218 7.97 12.10 2.72
C SER A 218 6.96 11.57 3.74
N GLY A 219 7.37 11.37 4.99
CA GLY A 219 6.51 10.90 6.09
C GLY A 219 5.75 12.02 6.80
N VAL A 220 6.02 13.28 6.46
CA VAL A 220 5.41 14.46 7.11
C VAL A 220 4.55 15.24 6.11
N ASN A 221 3.37 15.67 6.54
CA ASN A 221 2.51 16.55 5.75
C ASN A 221 3.02 17.99 5.83
N GLN A 222 4.17 18.28 5.20
CA GLN A 222 4.84 19.60 5.27
C GLN A 222 3.96 20.74 4.74
N ALA A 223 3.13 20.44 3.74
CA ALA A 223 2.22 21.41 3.16
C ALA A 223 0.96 21.64 4.00
N GLY A 224 0.70 20.78 5.01
CA GLY A 224 -0.47 20.89 5.87
C GLY A 224 -1.80 20.76 5.13
N HIS A 225 -1.80 20.10 3.96
CA HIS A 225 -3.03 19.94 3.17
C HIS A 225 -3.99 18.97 3.88
N PHE A 226 -5.26 19.36 3.93
CA PHE A 226 -6.33 18.51 4.44
C PHE A 226 -6.87 17.65 3.29
N SER A 227 -7.11 16.36 3.56
CA SER A 227 -7.66 15.43 2.57
C SER A 227 -9.17 15.64 2.42
N THR A 228 -9.59 16.58 1.58
CA THR A 228 -11.02 16.89 1.36
C THR A 228 -11.78 15.87 0.50
N THR A 229 -11.13 14.78 0.07
CA THR A 229 -11.70 13.78 -0.84
C THR A 229 -12.79 12.93 -0.19
N ASN A 230 -12.72 12.70 1.13
CA ASN A 230 -13.75 11.95 1.86
C ASN A 230 -14.88 12.90 2.29
N THR A 231 -15.69 13.32 1.32
CA THR A 231 -16.86 14.15 1.58
C THR A 231 -18.03 13.25 1.94
N THR A 232 -18.68 13.54 3.07
CA THR A 232 -19.95 12.91 3.41
C THR A 232 -21.05 13.60 2.62
N ASP A 233 -21.63 12.88 1.67
CA ASP A 233 -22.82 13.35 0.97
C ASP A 233 -24.02 13.22 1.90
N TYR A 234 -24.73 14.33 2.12
CA TYR A 234 -25.96 14.38 2.92
C TYR A 234 -27.01 15.19 2.17
N ASP A 235 -28.28 14.90 2.43
CA ASP A 235 -29.38 15.52 1.68
C ASP A 235 -29.64 16.95 2.19
N ASP A 236 -29.06 17.93 1.50
CA ASP A 236 -29.31 19.36 1.72
C ASP A 236 -30.71 19.81 1.24
N THR A 237 -31.43 18.96 0.50
CA THR A 237 -32.63 19.32 -0.25
C THR A 237 -33.94 18.73 0.25
N VAL A 238 -33.95 17.91 1.33
CA VAL A 238 -35.17 17.33 1.89
C VAL A 238 -36.28 18.39 2.00
N GLU A 239 -37.22 18.39 1.07
CA GLU A 239 -38.32 19.36 1.05
C GLU A 239 -39.13 19.13 2.32
N MET A 240 -39.48 20.21 3.02
CA MET A 240 -40.41 20.13 4.13
C MET A 240 -41.76 19.74 3.55
N THR A 241 -42.07 18.44 3.55
CA THR A 241 -43.45 18.01 3.37
C THR A 241 -44.24 18.49 4.59
N ASP A 242 -45.44 19.04 4.37
CA ASP A 242 -46.32 19.61 5.39
C ASP A 242 -46.73 18.62 6.52
N GLU A 243 -46.20 17.40 6.52
CA GLU A 243 -46.43 16.32 7.48
C GLU A 243 -45.22 16.01 8.41
N ALA A 244 -44.13 16.80 8.36
CA ALA A 244 -42.99 16.58 9.26
C ALA A 244 -43.36 16.94 10.73
N PRO A 245 -43.00 16.09 11.72
CA PRO A 245 -43.47 16.25 13.08
C PRO A 245 -42.97 17.54 13.74
N SER A 246 -43.87 18.11 14.53
CA SER A 246 -43.74 19.30 15.37
C SER A 246 -42.48 19.32 16.23
N LYS A 247 -41.84 20.51 16.32
CA LYS A 247 -40.85 20.97 17.31
C LYS A 247 -40.26 19.91 18.23
N LEU A 248 -38.96 19.68 18.08
CA LEU A 248 -38.21 18.77 18.92
C LEU A 248 -38.10 19.30 20.36
N PRO A 249 -38.62 18.59 21.38
CA PRO A 249 -38.52 19.03 22.77
C PRO A 249 -37.09 18.95 23.34
N TRP A 250 -36.16 18.38 22.57
CA TRP A 250 -34.75 18.22 22.93
C TRP A 250 -33.80 19.11 22.11
N VAL A 251 -34.28 20.01 21.24
CA VAL A 251 -33.44 20.94 20.46
C VAL A 251 -33.94 22.37 20.64
N ASP A 252 -33.07 23.31 21.04
CA ASP A 252 -33.41 24.74 21.06
C ASP A 252 -32.94 25.41 19.77
N GLY A 253 -33.81 26.24 19.15
CA GLY A 253 -33.44 27.05 17.98
C GLY A 253 -33.50 26.33 16.63
N VAL A 254 -34.15 25.17 16.55
CA VAL A 254 -34.41 24.39 15.34
C VAL A 254 -35.84 23.86 15.40
N ASP A 255 -36.60 24.00 14.31
CA ASP A 255 -38.04 23.75 14.31
C ASP A 255 -38.42 22.31 13.88
N SER A 256 -37.48 21.52 13.33
CA SER A 256 -37.74 20.15 12.85
C SER A 256 -36.52 19.21 12.90
N ASP A 257 -36.77 17.90 12.85
CA ASP A 257 -35.74 16.85 12.66
C ASP A 257 -34.90 17.06 11.39
N VAL A 258 -35.55 17.53 10.33
CA VAL A 258 -34.88 17.79 9.04
C VAL A 258 -33.90 18.95 9.18
N GLU A 259 -34.29 20.01 9.87
CA GLU A 259 -33.41 21.15 10.10
C GLU A 259 -32.25 20.80 11.05
N PHE A 260 -32.49 19.96 12.07
CA PHE A 260 -31.41 19.45 12.94
C PHE A 260 -30.43 18.56 12.15
N TYR A 261 -30.94 17.66 11.31
CA TYR A 261 -30.12 16.82 10.43
C TYR A 261 -29.22 17.68 9.53
N ARG A 262 -29.78 18.74 8.92
CA ARG A 262 -29.01 19.68 8.09
C ARG A 262 -27.94 20.42 8.90
N VAL A 263 -28.29 20.97 10.06
CA VAL A 263 -27.32 21.67 10.93
C VAL A 263 -26.21 20.71 11.37
N PHE A 264 -26.55 19.50 11.80
CA PHE A 264 -25.60 18.48 12.23
C PHE A 264 -24.62 18.11 11.12
N TRP A 265 -25.11 17.75 9.94
CA TRP A 265 -24.24 17.34 8.83
C TRP A 265 -23.51 18.51 8.17
N SER A 266 -24.04 19.74 8.25
CA SER A 266 -23.31 20.93 7.80
C SER A 266 -21.98 21.15 8.53
N LEU A 267 -21.84 20.63 9.77
CA LEU A 267 -20.57 20.68 10.50
C LEU A 267 -19.46 19.89 9.82
N GLN A 268 -19.82 18.83 9.09
CA GLN A 268 -18.87 17.90 8.48
C GLN A 268 -17.91 18.61 7.52
N ARG A 269 -18.38 19.63 6.78
CA ARG A 269 -17.52 20.41 5.88
C ARG A 269 -16.40 21.15 6.62
N TYR A 270 -16.67 21.64 7.83
CA TYR A 270 -15.70 22.36 8.65
C TYR A 270 -14.70 21.40 9.30
N PHE A 271 -15.12 20.19 9.67
CA PHE A 271 -14.21 19.15 10.15
C PHE A 271 -13.31 18.60 9.04
N ASN A 272 -13.85 18.45 7.83
CA ASN A 272 -13.10 17.99 6.65
C ASN A 272 -12.11 19.06 6.16
N GLN A 273 -12.50 20.33 6.21
CA GLN A 273 -11.66 21.45 5.77
C GLN A 273 -11.61 22.57 6.83
N PRO A 274 -10.75 22.46 7.85
CA PRO A 274 -10.64 23.45 8.94
C PRO A 274 -10.28 24.85 8.47
N THR A 275 -9.67 25.01 7.29
CA THR A 275 -9.36 26.33 6.73
C THR A 275 -10.60 27.19 6.50
N LEU A 276 -11.79 26.58 6.34
CA LEU A 276 -13.05 27.30 6.19
C LEU A 276 -13.42 28.12 7.43
N LEU A 277 -12.88 27.79 8.60
CA LEU A 277 -13.09 28.54 9.84
C LEU A 277 -12.46 29.94 9.80
N PHE A 278 -11.44 30.14 8.95
CA PHE A 278 -10.73 31.42 8.82
C PHE A 278 -11.31 32.33 7.72
N LEU A 279 -12.31 31.86 6.98
CA LEU A 279 -13.04 32.69 6.02
C LEU A 279 -14.03 33.62 6.74
N GLU A 280 -14.40 34.71 6.07
CA GLU A 280 -15.42 35.63 6.54
C GLU A 280 -16.72 34.85 6.83
N ASP A 281 -17.34 35.10 7.99
CA ASP A 281 -18.50 34.38 8.54
C ASP A 281 -18.34 32.87 8.80
N GLY A 282 -17.24 32.24 8.39
CA GLY A 282 -16.99 30.80 8.52
C GLY A 282 -17.02 30.33 9.98
N PHE A 283 -16.27 31.00 10.85
CA PHE A 283 -16.25 30.71 12.29
C PHE A 283 -17.58 30.98 12.98
N ALA A 284 -18.27 32.07 12.62
CA ALA A 284 -19.54 32.44 13.23
C ALA A 284 -20.64 31.41 12.92
N ALA A 285 -20.72 30.98 11.65
CA ALA A 285 -21.64 29.93 11.23
C ALA A 285 -21.32 28.58 11.88
N PHE A 286 -20.05 28.17 11.92
CA PHE A 286 -19.62 26.95 12.60
C PHE A 286 -19.99 26.97 14.09
N ARG A 287 -19.66 28.06 14.79
CA ARG A 287 -19.95 28.20 16.22
C ARG A 287 -21.44 28.07 16.51
N LYS A 288 -22.29 28.75 15.73
CA LYS A 288 -23.75 28.67 15.87
C LYS A 288 -24.24 27.22 15.70
N ALA A 289 -23.75 26.51 14.68
CA ALA A 289 -24.13 25.13 14.44
C ALA A 289 -23.66 24.19 15.56
N VAL A 290 -22.45 24.37 16.10
CA VAL A 290 -21.93 23.58 17.22
C VAL A 290 -22.73 23.83 18.50
N GLU A 291 -23.09 25.07 18.81
CA GLU A 291 -23.89 25.41 19.99
C GLU A 291 -25.26 24.70 19.97
N VAL A 292 -25.91 24.65 18.79
CA VAL A 292 -27.16 23.89 18.58
C VAL A 292 -26.94 22.40 18.81
N VAL A 293 -25.94 21.80 18.14
CA VAL A 293 -25.69 20.34 18.22
C VAL A 293 -25.32 19.90 19.64
N LEU A 294 -24.40 20.61 20.29
CA LEU A 294 -23.98 20.27 21.66
C LEU A 294 -25.11 20.46 22.67
N GLY A 295 -25.92 21.52 22.54
CA GLY A 295 -27.08 21.73 23.39
C GLY A 295 -28.08 20.58 23.29
N SER A 296 -28.34 20.08 22.08
CA SER A 296 -29.18 18.91 21.84
C SER A 296 -28.60 17.64 22.44
N LEU A 297 -27.30 17.37 22.21
CA LEU A 297 -26.62 16.19 22.76
C LEU A 297 -26.61 16.19 24.29
N GLU A 298 -26.44 17.36 24.93
CA GLU A 298 -26.49 17.47 26.39
C GLU A 298 -27.89 17.14 26.93
N LYS A 299 -28.95 17.61 26.26
CA LYS A 299 -30.33 17.29 26.64
C LYS A 299 -30.63 15.80 26.48
N ILE A 300 -30.21 15.20 25.37
CA ILE A 300 -30.34 13.75 25.12
C ILE A 300 -29.62 12.97 26.23
N ALA A 301 -28.36 13.30 26.53
CA ALA A 301 -27.59 12.64 27.58
C ALA A 301 -28.26 12.76 28.97
N ARG A 302 -28.84 13.92 29.29
CA ARG A 302 -29.60 14.11 30.54
C ARG A 302 -30.87 13.26 30.59
N GLN A 303 -31.59 13.15 29.47
CA GLN A 303 -32.79 12.31 29.36
C GLN A 303 -32.45 10.83 29.51
N GLU A 304 -31.43 10.32 28.81
CA GLU A 304 -30.95 8.94 28.94
C GLU A 304 -30.53 8.63 30.38
N ALA A 305 -29.79 9.54 31.02
CA ALA A 305 -29.39 9.41 32.42
C ALA A 305 -30.58 9.43 33.40
N SER A 306 -31.67 10.13 33.08
CA SER A 306 -32.92 10.08 33.86
C SER A 306 -33.62 8.73 33.69
N GLN A 307 -33.79 8.27 32.45
CA GLN A 307 -34.43 6.98 32.15
C GLN A 307 -33.69 5.79 32.80
N LEU A 308 -32.35 5.81 32.79
CA LEU A 308 -31.52 4.83 33.49
C LEU A 308 -31.69 4.85 35.01
N ARG A 309 -31.96 6.03 35.60
CA ARG A 309 -32.25 6.17 37.04
C ARG A 309 -33.65 5.69 37.38
N ASP A 310 -34.64 6.03 36.55
CA ASP A 310 -36.04 5.62 36.74
C ASP A 310 -36.22 4.11 36.59
N THR A 311 -35.56 3.49 35.61
CA THR A 311 -35.56 2.01 35.46
C THR A 311 -34.91 1.30 36.66
N ARG A 312 -33.82 1.85 37.21
CA ARG A 312 -33.19 1.34 38.45
C ARG A 312 -34.07 1.53 39.68
N SER A 313 -34.74 2.69 39.79
CA SER A 313 -35.67 3.00 40.88
C SER A 313 -36.93 2.11 40.82
N GLY A 314 -37.48 1.89 39.63
CA GLY A 314 -38.60 0.98 39.38
C GLY A 314 -38.28 -0.45 39.78
N ARG A 315 -37.12 -0.99 39.33
CA ARG A 315 -36.64 -2.33 39.75
C ARG A 315 -36.44 -2.45 41.26
N ARG A 316 -35.95 -1.40 41.93
CA ARG A 316 -35.78 -1.37 43.39
C ARG A 316 -37.12 -1.36 44.12
N SER A 317 -38.08 -0.60 43.61
CA SER A 317 -39.44 -0.50 44.17
C SER A 317 -40.23 -1.79 43.98
N GLU A 318 -40.06 -2.47 42.84
CA GLU A 318 -40.66 -3.77 42.57
C GLU A 318 -40.07 -4.88 43.46
N ARG A 319 -38.75 -4.88 43.70
CA ARG A 319 -38.11 -5.79 44.66
C ARG A 319 -38.59 -5.57 46.09
N LYS A 320 -38.79 -4.32 46.51
CA LYS A 320 -39.31 -3.99 47.84
C LYS A 320 -40.77 -4.45 48.00
N ARG A 321 -41.62 -4.22 46.99
CA ARG A 321 -43.00 -4.75 46.99
C ARG A 321 -43.04 -6.28 47.07
N LYS A 322 -42.23 -6.99 46.28
CA LYS A 322 -42.14 -8.46 46.35
C LYS A 322 -41.68 -8.97 47.72
N HIS A 323 -40.72 -8.28 48.34
CA HIS A 323 -40.26 -8.60 49.70
C HIS A 323 -41.36 -8.38 50.75
N ASP A 324 -42.09 -7.27 50.68
CA ASP A 324 -43.17 -6.97 51.63
C ASP A 324 -44.37 -7.93 51.44
N THR A 325 -44.68 -8.35 50.20
CA THR A 325 -45.70 -9.38 49.93
C THR A 325 -45.31 -10.74 50.48
N LEU A 326 -44.02 -11.14 50.34
CA LEU A 326 -43.50 -12.39 50.91
C LEU A 326 -43.49 -12.36 52.45
N ALA A 327 -43.13 -11.22 53.07
CA ALA A 327 -43.13 -11.07 54.52
C ALA A 327 -44.54 -11.12 55.11
N THR A 328 -45.54 -10.62 54.40
CA THR A 328 -46.95 -10.67 54.84
C THR A 328 -47.51 -12.09 54.73
N ALA A 329 -47.14 -12.86 53.70
CA ALA A 329 -47.58 -14.24 53.51
C ALA A 329 -46.98 -15.26 54.50
N VAL A 330 -45.93 -14.89 55.24
CA VAL A 330 -45.29 -15.74 56.29
C VAL A 330 -45.84 -15.43 57.69
N ALA A 331 -46.62 -14.34 57.83
CA ALA A 331 -47.19 -13.90 59.09
C ALA A 331 -48.65 -14.33 59.33
N GLU A 332 -49.28 -15.01 58.36
CA GLU A 332 -50.57 -15.72 58.49
C GLU A 332 -50.35 -17.22 58.75
#